data_AF-A0A920MB88-F1
#
_entry.id   AF-A0A920MB88-F1
#
_cell.length_a   1.000
_cell.length_b   1.000
_cell.length_c   1.000
_cell.angle_alpha   90.00
_cell.angle_beta   90.00
_cell.angle_gamma   90.00
#
_symmetry.space_group_name_H-M   'P 1'
#
loop_
_entity.id
_entity.type
_entity.pdbx_description
1 polymer ?
#
loop_
_entity_poly.entity_id
_entity_poly.type
_entity_poly.pdbx_seq_one_letter_code
_entity_poly.pdbx_strand_id
1 'polypeptide(L)'
;MGIGKISDLFGDEFLSNSIHTEGDKNGLEILISEYEDNRYDFYFINLVDLDMLYGHREDPAGYYDGLKIIDNGLDKLISVLNDDDIIIITGDHGTDPTDGKTDHSREYVPFIIYKNNLKPKYIGEGDTFSDIAATISDIYEIENIFPGKSSANHLS
;
A
#
# COMPACT_ATOMS: atom_id res chain seq x y z
N MET A 1 -5.22 -8.69 7.97
CA MET A 1 -4.14 -9.66 7.65
C MET A 1 -2.92 -8.91 7.18
N GLY A 2 -1.72 -9.28 7.67
CA GLY A 2 -0.45 -8.73 7.18
C GLY A 2 0.16 -9.60 6.09
N ILE A 3 0.70 -8.99 5.04
CA ILE A 3 1.36 -9.69 3.92
C ILE A 3 2.74 -9.06 3.67
N GLY A 4 3.77 -9.91 3.51
CA GLY A 4 5.15 -9.49 3.32
C GLY A 4 5.83 -9.18 4.64
N LYS A 5 6.31 -7.94 4.80
CA LYS A 5 7.06 -7.48 5.98
C LYS A 5 6.20 -6.92 7.12
N ILE A 6 4.87 -6.95 6.99
CA ILE A 6 3.98 -6.30 7.96
C ILE A 6 4.13 -6.87 9.38
N SER A 7 4.25 -8.19 9.56
CA SER A 7 4.51 -8.77 10.88
C SER A 7 5.86 -8.35 11.46
N ASP A 8 6.92 -8.33 10.63
CA ASP A 8 8.26 -7.88 11.06
C ASP A 8 8.23 -6.41 11.54
N LEU A 9 7.39 -5.56 10.95
CA LEU A 9 7.28 -4.13 11.23
C LEU A 9 6.38 -3.81 12.43
N PHE A 10 5.28 -4.55 12.60
CA PHE A 10 4.22 -4.19 13.56
C PHE A 10 4.01 -5.22 14.67
N GLY A 11 4.57 -6.42 14.57
CA GLY A 11 4.36 -7.51 15.52
C GLY A 11 3.14 -8.36 15.21
N ASP A 12 3.24 -9.67 15.44
CA ASP A 12 2.18 -10.64 15.16
C ASP A 12 0.95 -10.46 16.07
N GLU A 13 1.14 -9.93 17.29
CA GLU A 13 0.06 -9.79 18.29
C GLU A 13 -1.04 -8.79 17.89
N PHE A 14 -0.77 -7.92 16.91
CA PHE A 14 -1.72 -6.94 16.38
C PHE A 14 -2.38 -7.39 15.07
N LEU A 15 -2.05 -8.59 14.58
CA LEU A 15 -2.54 -9.13 13.33
C LEU A 15 -3.39 -10.39 13.58
N SER A 16 -4.52 -10.52 12.89
CA SER A 16 -5.29 -11.77 12.92
C SER A 16 -4.52 -12.94 12.31
N ASN A 17 -3.66 -12.65 11.32
CA ASN A 17 -2.77 -13.58 10.64
C ASN A 17 -1.73 -12.81 9.81
N SER A 18 -0.63 -13.46 9.45
CA SER A 18 0.44 -12.92 8.62
C SER A 18 1.05 -13.96 7.67
N ILE A 19 1.40 -13.54 6.46
CA ILE A 19 2.12 -14.37 5.48
C ILE A 19 3.33 -13.61 4.94
N HIS A 20 4.52 -14.20 5.00
CA HIS A 20 5.71 -13.67 4.35
C HIS A 20 5.72 -13.96 2.85
N THR A 21 6.38 -13.11 2.08
CA THR A 21 6.42 -13.18 0.61
C THR A 21 7.84 -13.41 0.10
N GLU A 22 7.94 -13.98 -1.09
CA GLU A 22 9.21 -14.22 -1.82
C GLU A 22 9.49 -13.13 -2.88
N GLY A 23 8.94 -11.94 -2.68
CA GLY A 23 9.03 -10.79 -3.60
C GLY A 23 7.66 -10.23 -3.98
N ASP A 24 7.65 -9.10 -4.70
CA ASP A 24 6.44 -8.29 -4.91
C ASP A 24 5.38 -9.02 -5.73
N LYS A 25 5.81 -9.75 -6.77
CA LYS A 25 4.91 -10.58 -7.58
C LYS A 25 4.20 -11.63 -6.73
N ASN A 26 4.94 -12.33 -5.88
CA ASN A 26 4.37 -13.34 -4.99
C ASN A 26 3.43 -12.71 -3.96
N GLY A 27 3.78 -11.55 -3.41
CA GLY A 27 2.92 -10.80 -2.50
C GLY A 27 1.58 -10.40 -3.12
N LEU A 28 1.58 -9.92 -4.35
CA LEU A 28 0.36 -9.58 -5.09
C LEU A 28 -0.50 -10.82 -5.39
N GLU A 29 0.14 -11.95 -5.76
CA GLU A 29 -0.57 -13.22 -5.97
C GLU A 29 -1.23 -13.73 -4.66
N ILE A 30 -0.52 -13.64 -3.53
CA ILE A 30 -1.05 -13.99 -2.20
C ILE A 30 -2.20 -13.06 -1.81
N LEU A 31 -2.04 -11.74 -2.01
CA LEU A 31 -3.10 -10.77 -1.71
C LEU A 31 -4.40 -11.12 -2.45
N ILE A 32 -4.32 -11.38 -3.75
CA ILE A 32 -5.48 -11.74 -4.57
C ILE A 32 -6.11 -13.04 -4.07
N SER A 33 -5.30 -14.08 -3.82
CA SER A 33 -5.81 -15.36 -3.32
C SER A 33 -6.50 -15.24 -1.96
N GLU A 34 -5.90 -14.52 -1.01
CA GLU A 34 -6.47 -14.35 0.34
C GLU A 34 -7.69 -13.42 0.34
N TYR A 35 -7.76 -12.49 -0.61
CA TYR A 35 -8.94 -11.67 -0.87
C TYR A 35 -10.09 -12.51 -1.45
N GLU A 36 -9.84 -13.34 -2.46
CA GLU A 36 -10.85 -14.21 -3.08
C GLU A 36 -11.42 -15.24 -2.10
N ASP A 37 -10.61 -15.70 -1.14
CA ASP A 37 -11.08 -16.55 -0.03
C ASP A 37 -12.00 -15.83 0.97
N ASN A 38 -12.10 -14.49 0.89
CA ASN A 38 -13.02 -13.61 1.62
C ASN A 38 -12.99 -13.83 3.15
N ARG A 39 -11.78 -13.97 3.71
CA ARG A 39 -11.57 -14.31 5.13
C ARG A 39 -11.37 -13.13 6.06
N TYR A 40 -10.98 -11.97 5.52
CA TYR A 40 -10.62 -10.80 6.31
C TYR A 40 -11.23 -9.55 5.68
N ASP A 41 -11.55 -8.56 6.53
CA ASP A 41 -12.10 -7.28 6.08
C ASP A 41 -11.02 -6.22 5.84
N PHE A 42 -9.75 -6.50 6.21
CA PHE A 42 -8.61 -5.60 6.05
C PHE A 42 -7.34 -6.36 5.67
N TYR A 43 -6.71 -5.94 4.58
CA TYR A 43 -5.46 -6.49 4.07
C TYR A 43 -4.40 -5.39 4.06
N PHE A 44 -3.28 -5.63 4.75
CA PHE A 44 -2.14 -4.73 4.75
C PHE A 44 -0.97 -5.48 4.14
N ILE A 45 -0.44 -4.96 3.03
CA ILE A 45 0.68 -5.54 2.30
C ILE A 45 1.84 -4.55 2.23
N ASN A 46 3.06 -5.06 2.37
CA ASN A 46 4.28 -4.35 2.01
C ASN A 46 4.93 -5.04 0.80
N LEU A 47 5.16 -4.27 -0.26
CA LEU A 47 5.89 -4.67 -1.47
C LEU A 47 7.26 -3.99 -1.39
N VAL A 48 8.30 -4.79 -1.21
CA VAL A 48 9.62 -4.34 -0.70
C VAL A 48 10.70 -4.35 -1.78
N ASP A 49 10.46 -4.97 -2.93
CA ASP A 49 11.53 -5.17 -3.93
C ASP A 49 12.02 -3.84 -4.53
N LEU A 50 11.13 -2.85 -4.68
CA LEU A 50 11.50 -1.51 -5.12
C LEU A 50 12.60 -0.89 -4.26
N ASP A 51 12.50 -1.05 -2.95
CA ASP A 51 13.48 -0.58 -1.98
C ASP A 51 14.74 -1.46 -1.97
N MET A 52 14.55 -2.75 -1.67
CA MET A 52 15.64 -3.67 -1.34
C MET A 52 16.44 -4.17 -2.54
N LEU A 53 15.80 -4.32 -3.71
CA LEU A 53 16.44 -4.90 -4.89
C LEU A 53 16.91 -3.84 -5.88
N TYR A 54 16.27 -2.66 -5.93
CA TYR A 54 16.51 -1.68 -6.98
C TYR A 54 16.94 -0.30 -6.45
N GLY A 55 16.20 0.27 -5.50
CA GLY A 55 16.46 1.61 -4.94
C GLY A 55 17.85 1.73 -4.33
N HIS A 56 18.12 0.96 -3.26
CA HIS A 56 19.44 0.92 -2.61
C HIS A 56 20.60 0.49 -3.53
N ARG A 57 20.30 -0.09 -4.70
CA ARG A 57 21.28 -0.59 -5.66
C ARG A 57 21.51 0.33 -6.85
N GLU A 58 20.86 1.49 -6.90
CA GLU A 58 21.00 2.46 -8.00
C GLU A 58 20.70 1.79 -9.36
N ASP A 59 19.61 1.03 -9.42
CA ASP A 59 19.17 0.33 -10.63
C ASP A 59 17.84 0.87 -11.15
N PRO A 60 17.86 1.95 -11.97
CA PRO A 60 16.64 2.53 -12.54
C PRO A 60 15.87 1.57 -13.45
N ALA A 61 16.57 0.68 -14.15
CA ALA A 61 15.93 -0.26 -15.07
C ALA A 61 15.18 -1.34 -14.29
N GLY A 62 15.80 -1.89 -13.25
CA GLY A 62 15.15 -2.80 -12.31
C GLY A 62 13.98 -2.14 -11.58
N TYR A 63 14.13 -0.89 -11.14
CA TYR A 63 13.04 -0.14 -10.49
C TYR A 63 11.83 0.03 -11.42
N TYR A 64 12.06 0.41 -12.68
CA TYR A 64 11.02 0.48 -13.70
C TYR A 64 10.33 -0.88 -13.95
N ASP A 65 11.11 -1.97 -13.99
CA ASP A 65 10.56 -3.32 -14.14
C ASP A 65 9.73 -3.74 -12.92
N GLY A 66 10.18 -3.41 -11.71
CA GLY A 66 9.43 -3.60 -10.46
C GLY A 66 8.10 -2.85 -10.44
N LEU A 67 8.10 -1.57 -10.86
CA LEU A 67 6.87 -0.77 -10.96
C LEU A 67 5.84 -1.41 -11.90
N LYS A 68 6.27 -1.99 -13.03
CA LYS A 68 5.38 -2.73 -13.93
C LYS A 68 4.79 -3.98 -13.27
N ILE A 69 5.52 -4.65 -12.38
CA ILE A 69 4.99 -5.81 -11.64
C ILE A 69 3.82 -5.35 -10.75
N ILE A 70 4.01 -4.25 -10.03
CA ILE A 70 2.98 -3.66 -9.17
C ILE A 70 1.76 -3.24 -9.98
N ASP A 71 1.96 -2.49 -11.07
CA ASP A 71 0.91 -2.03 -11.98
C ASP A 71 0.05 -3.20 -12.52
N ASN A 72 0.69 -4.26 -13.04
CA ASN A 72 -0.01 -5.46 -13.49
C ASN A 72 -0.74 -6.21 -12.36
N GLY A 73 -0.22 -6.17 -11.13
CA GLY A 73 -0.88 -6.77 -9.98
C GLY A 73 -2.11 -6.00 -9.53
N LEU A 74 -2.04 -4.66 -9.56
CA LEU A 74 -3.17 -3.79 -9.28
C LEU A 74 -4.30 -3.99 -10.29
N ASP A 75 -3.99 -4.10 -11.58
CA ASP A 75 -4.99 -4.42 -12.61
C ASP A 75 -5.76 -5.71 -12.32
N LYS A 76 -5.05 -6.76 -11.89
CA LYS A 76 -5.67 -8.03 -11.52
C LYS A 76 -6.51 -7.91 -10.25
N LEU A 77 -5.99 -7.25 -9.23
CA LEU A 77 -6.73 -7.03 -7.97
C LEU A 77 -8.03 -6.26 -8.24
N ILE A 78 -7.96 -5.15 -8.99
CA ILE A 78 -9.13 -4.35 -9.37
C ILE A 78 -10.17 -5.21 -10.11
N SER A 79 -9.75 -6.16 -10.95
CA SER A 79 -10.68 -7.01 -11.70
C SER A 79 -11.50 -7.97 -10.85
N VAL A 80 -11.09 -8.23 -9.59
CA VAL A 80 -11.78 -9.13 -8.66
C VAL A 80 -12.48 -8.39 -7.52
N LEU A 81 -12.26 -7.07 -7.37
CA LEU A 81 -12.85 -6.28 -6.29
C LEU A 81 -14.38 -6.16 -6.38
N ASN A 82 -15.03 -6.17 -5.23
CA ASN A 82 -16.43 -5.77 -5.09
C ASN A 82 -16.57 -4.25 -5.16
N ASP A 83 -17.78 -3.79 -5.46
CA ASP A 83 -18.05 -2.35 -5.62
C ASP A 83 -17.83 -1.53 -4.35
N ASP A 84 -17.89 -2.16 -3.18
CA ASP A 84 -17.71 -1.50 -1.89
C ASP A 84 -16.26 -1.49 -1.39
N ASP A 85 -15.37 -2.23 -2.04
CA ASP A 85 -13.98 -2.33 -1.63
C ASP A 85 -13.20 -1.06 -1.93
N ILE A 86 -12.22 -0.79 -1.08
CA ILE A 86 -11.35 0.39 -1.16
C ILE A 86 -9.90 -0.09 -1.20
N ILE A 87 -9.13 0.43 -2.16
CA ILE A 87 -7.67 0.28 -2.17
C ILE A 87 -7.07 1.63 -1.75
N ILE A 88 -6.10 1.58 -0.84
CA ILE A 88 -5.21 2.71 -0.54
C ILE A 88 -3.79 2.31 -0.97
N ILE A 89 -3.16 3.13 -1.82
CA ILE A 89 -1.79 2.94 -2.31
C ILE A 89 -0.92 4.08 -1.79
N THR A 90 0.20 3.75 -1.16
CA THR A 90 1.19 4.70 -0.66
C THR A 90 2.61 4.12 -0.66
N GLY A 91 3.60 4.98 -0.41
CA GLY A 91 4.92 4.59 0.09
C GLY A 91 5.11 5.04 1.54
N ASP A 92 6.26 4.72 2.12
CA ASP A 92 6.71 5.12 3.45
C ASP A 92 7.94 6.04 3.42
N HIS A 93 8.70 6.01 2.31
CA HIS A 93 9.76 6.97 1.99
C HIS A 93 10.08 6.92 0.49
N GLY A 94 11.08 7.70 0.06
CA GLY A 94 11.69 7.57 -1.26
C GLY A 94 12.93 6.68 -1.24
N THR A 95 13.27 6.14 -2.41
CA THR A 95 14.55 5.49 -2.71
C THR A 95 14.90 5.74 -4.17
N ASP A 96 15.25 6.99 -4.49
CA ASP A 96 15.61 7.41 -5.85
C ASP A 96 16.78 6.57 -6.39
N PRO A 97 16.57 5.72 -7.42
CA PRO A 97 17.61 4.83 -7.96
C PRO A 97 18.58 5.57 -8.89
N THR A 98 18.55 6.92 -8.92
CA THR A 98 19.37 7.76 -9.79
C THR A 98 20.17 8.83 -9.05
N ASP A 99 20.04 8.93 -7.72
CA ASP A 99 20.62 10.03 -6.94
C ASP A 99 22.08 9.79 -6.49
N GLY A 100 22.60 8.60 -6.76
CA GLY A 100 23.96 8.16 -6.44
C GLY A 100 24.18 7.77 -4.98
N LYS A 101 23.12 7.58 -4.18
CA LYS A 101 23.16 7.17 -2.77
C LYS A 101 22.57 5.77 -2.57
N THR A 102 23.02 5.12 -1.50
CA THR A 102 22.53 3.79 -1.11
C THR A 102 21.62 3.86 0.11
N ASP A 103 21.12 5.03 0.47
CA ASP A 103 20.25 5.28 1.62
C ASP A 103 18.95 5.93 1.13
N HIS A 104 17.93 5.99 1.97
CA HIS A 104 16.63 6.53 1.59
C HIS A 104 16.69 8.02 1.23
N SER A 105 15.82 8.42 0.31
CA SER A 105 15.57 9.83 -0.03
C SER A 105 14.34 10.35 0.72
N ARG A 106 14.41 11.64 1.12
CA ARG A 106 13.30 12.31 1.79
C ARG A 106 12.35 12.91 0.76
N GLU A 107 11.34 12.14 0.36
CA GLU A 107 10.39 12.51 -0.68
C GLU A 107 8.94 12.50 -0.17
N TYR A 108 8.05 13.15 -0.92
CA TYR A 108 6.63 12.91 -0.81
C TYR A 108 6.31 11.51 -1.32
N VAL A 109 5.35 10.84 -0.67
CA VAL A 109 4.82 9.55 -1.12
C VAL A 109 3.45 9.75 -1.76
N PRO A 110 3.05 8.93 -2.74
CA PRO A 110 1.69 9.00 -3.28
C PRO A 110 0.68 8.65 -2.18
N PHE A 111 -0.49 9.27 -2.21
CA PHE A 111 -1.66 8.83 -1.44
C PHE A 111 -2.84 8.70 -2.39
N ILE A 112 -3.07 7.48 -2.88
CA ILE A 112 -4.11 7.17 -3.86
C ILE A 112 -5.18 6.34 -3.17
N ILE A 113 -6.42 6.79 -3.30
CA ILE A 113 -7.61 6.06 -2.83
C ILE A 113 -8.41 5.66 -4.07
N TYR A 114 -8.67 4.37 -4.21
CA TYR A 114 -9.46 3.79 -5.29
C TYR A 114 -10.69 3.09 -4.72
N LYS A 115 -11.83 3.27 -5.38
CA LYS A 115 -13.07 2.51 -5.20
C LYS A 115 -13.77 2.42 -6.55
N ASN A 116 -14.43 1.30 -6.86
CA ASN A 116 -15.18 1.17 -8.11
C ASN A 116 -16.20 2.30 -8.25
N ASN A 117 -16.33 2.83 -9.47
CA ASN A 117 -17.25 3.93 -9.83
C ASN A 117 -16.99 5.27 -9.11
N LEU A 118 -15.89 5.42 -8.37
CA LEU A 118 -15.51 6.68 -7.75
C LEU A 118 -15.05 7.67 -8.84
N LYS A 119 -15.57 8.90 -8.80
CA LYS A 119 -15.13 9.94 -9.73
C LYS A 119 -13.71 10.40 -9.37
N PRO A 120 -12.77 10.41 -10.33
CA PRO A 120 -11.41 10.85 -10.07
C PRO A 120 -11.39 12.33 -9.68
N LYS A 121 -10.66 12.65 -8.62
CA LYS A 121 -10.42 14.02 -8.16
C LYS A 121 -9.10 14.12 -7.44
N TYR A 122 -8.49 15.29 -7.51
CA TYR A 122 -7.35 15.63 -6.67
C TYR A 122 -7.85 16.04 -5.27
N ILE A 123 -7.33 15.40 -4.23
CA ILE A 123 -7.74 15.62 -2.84
C ILE A 123 -6.81 16.57 -2.07
N GLY A 124 -5.74 17.06 -2.71
CA GLY A 124 -4.75 17.95 -2.10
C GLY A 124 -3.48 17.21 -1.67
N GLU A 125 -2.68 17.89 -0.85
CA GLU A 125 -1.48 17.35 -0.20
C GLU A 125 -1.79 17.03 1.26
N GLY A 126 -1.31 15.89 1.74
CA GLY A 126 -1.39 15.50 3.15
C GLY A 126 -0.28 16.13 3.98
N ASP A 127 -0.56 16.40 5.26
CA ASP A 127 0.43 16.97 6.19
C ASP A 127 1.24 15.86 6.91
N THR A 128 0.72 14.63 6.95
CA THR A 128 1.31 13.51 7.67
C THR A 128 0.82 12.16 7.12
N PHE A 129 1.63 11.11 7.26
CA PHE A 129 1.19 9.73 6.95
C PHE A 129 0.04 9.27 7.85
N SER A 130 -0.15 9.91 9.00
CA SER A 130 -1.31 9.66 9.87
C SER A 130 -2.65 9.97 9.21
N ASP A 131 -2.67 10.70 8.09
CA ASP A 131 -3.89 10.94 7.28
C ASP A 131 -4.46 9.61 6.75
N ILE A 132 -3.60 8.63 6.42
CA ILE A 132 -4.01 7.29 6.00
C ILE A 132 -4.71 6.57 7.15
N ALA A 133 -4.07 6.54 8.33
CA ALA A 133 -4.64 5.89 9.51
C ALA A 133 -5.97 6.54 9.94
N ALA A 134 -6.05 7.88 9.92
CA ALA A 134 -7.29 8.62 10.17
C ALA A 134 -8.40 8.27 9.17
N THR A 135 -8.04 8.15 7.88
CA THR A 135 -8.99 7.75 6.82
C THR A 135 -9.50 6.33 7.03
N ILE A 136 -8.61 5.40 7.36
CA ILE A 136 -8.97 4.00 7.67
C ILE A 136 -9.89 3.96 8.90
N SER A 137 -9.55 4.70 9.98
CA SER A 137 -10.40 4.76 11.18
C SER A 137 -11.83 5.19 10.86
N ASP A 138 -12.00 6.22 10.03
CA ASP A 138 -13.32 6.69 9.62
C ASP A 138 -14.08 5.67 8.73
N ILE A 139 -13.39 4.98 7.82
CA ILE A 139 -13.99 3.94 6.96
C ILE A 139 -14.56 2.79 7.80
N TYR A 140 -13.83 2.35 8.83
CA TYR A 140 -14.26 1.26 9.72
C TYR A 140 -15.12 1.74 10.90
N GLU A 141 -15.46 3.03 10.96
CA GLU A 141 -16.24 3.64 12.04
C GLU A 141 -15.65 3.39 13.45
N ILE A 142 -14.33 3.39 13.57
CA ILE A 142 -13.60 3.23 14.85
C ILE A 142 -13.07 4.57 15.36
N GLU A 143 -12.81 4.67 16.67
CA GLU A 143 -12.28 5.90 17.28
C GLU A 143 -10.94 6.30 16.64
N ASN A 144 -10.93 7.48 15.98
CA ASN A 144 -9.71 8.04 15.42
C ASN A 144 -8.88 8.71 16.52
N ILE A 145 -7.77 8.07 16.88
CA ILE A 145 -6.79 8.57 17.86
C ILE A 145 -5.54 9.19 17.21
N PHE A 146 -5.50 9.25 15.87
CA PHE A 146 -4.33 9.69 15.12
C PHE A 146 -4.41 11.20 14.83
N PRO A 147 -3.26 11.92 14.82
CA PRO A 147 -3.23 13.36 14.58
C PRO A 147 -3.41 13.75 13.09
N GLY A 148 -3.92 12.84 12.26
CA GLY A 148 -4.12 13.03 10.83
C GLY A 148 -5.52 13.53 10.45
N LYS A 149 -5.66 14.01 9.22
CA LYS A 149 -6.91 14.43 8.60
C LYS A 149 -7.44 13.32 7.71
N SER A 150 -8.62 12.81 8.05
CA SER A 150 -9.30 11.81 7.24
C SER A 150 -9.72 12.36 5.87
N SER A 151 -9.55 11.53 4.85
CA SER A 151 -10.04 11.74 3.48
C SER A 151 -11.28 10.89 3.17
N ALA A 152 -11.92 10.26 4.18
CA ALA A 152 -13.06 9.37 3.97
C ALA A 152 -14.29 10.09 3.37
N ASN A 153 -14.45 11.39 3.62
CA ASN A 153 -15.45 12.25 2.98
C ASN A 153 -15.34 12.29 1.44
N HIS A 154 -14.22 11.82 0.88
CA HIS A 154 -14.00 11.75 -0.54
C HIS A 154 -14.52 10.47 -1.19
N LEU A 155 -14.93 9.46 -0.42
CA LEU A 155 -15.41 8.15 -0.88
C LEU A 155 -16.92 8.09 -1.18
N SER A 156 -17.65 9.18 -0.91
CA SER A 156 -19.09 9.33 -1.17
C SER A 156 -19.40 10.09 -2.45
#